data_AF-A0A0L6T708-F1
#
_entry.id   AF-A0A0L6T708-F1
#
_cell.length_a   1.000
_cell.length_b   1.000
_cell.length_c   1.000
_cell.angle_alpha   90.00
_cell.angle_beta   90.00
_cell.angle_gamma   90.00
#
_symmetry.space_group_name_H-M   'P 1'
#
loop_
_entity.id
_entity.type
_entity.pdbx_description
1 polymer ?
#
loop_
_entity_poly.entity_id
_entity_poly.type
_entity_poly.pdbx_seq_one_letter_code
_entity_poly.pdbx_strand_id
1 'polypeptide(L)'
;MAAAGAVHAQHSSDAGPPVSDRADPWLHQLAASLAVESRALAEFKALMQREGFRLEMSRLFFDLVYAYRQLAIAHSLGVPRLRTLALELFEACQRLDQRRRDLSERSVAH
;
A
#
# COMPACT_ATOMS: atom_id res chain seq x y z
N MET A 1 -53.32 -27.26 20.05
CA MET A 1 -52.38 -28.32 20.46
C MET A 1 -51.37 -28.54 19.35
N ALA A 2 -50.07 -28.52 19.71
CA ALA A 2 -48.84 -28.94 18.99
C ALA A 2 -48.59 -28.32 17.58
N ALA A 3 -47.58 -27.47 17.29
CA ALA A 3 -46.15 -27.34 17.64
C ALA A 3 -45.17 -28.23 16.86
N ALA A 4 -44.10 -27.57 16.36
CA ALA A 4 -42.82 -28.05 15.80
C ALA A 4 -42.83 -28.54 14.34
N GLY A 5 -41.87 -28.19 13.46
CA GLY A 5 -40.65 -27.40 13.58
C GLY A 5 -39.75 -27.58 12.33
N ALA A 6 -38.73 -26.71 12.22
CA ALA A 6 -37.56 -26.75 11.32
C ALA A 6 -37.83 -26.45 9.82
N VAL A 7 -36.99 -25.71 9.08
CA VAL A 7 -35.52 -25.62 9.15
C VAL A 7 -35.05 -24.23 8.69
N HIS A 8 -34.12 -23.66 9.46
CA HIS A 8 -33.26 -22.55 9.08
C HIS A 8 -32.41 -22.88 7.86
N ALA A 9 -32.34 -21.98 6.87
CA ALA A 9 -31.18 -21.86 6.00
C ALA A 9 -31.02 -20.40 5.56
N GLN A 10 -30.84 -19.52 6.55
CA GLN A 10 -30.26 -18.20 6.35
C GLN A 10 -28.81 -18.45 5.94
N HIS A 11 -28.52 -18.47 4.64
CA HIS A 11 -27.16 -18.51 4.15
C HIS A 11 -26.47 -17.21 4.57
N SER A 12 -25.70 -17.32 5.64
CA SER A 12 -24.70 -16.35 6.07
C SER A 12 -23.71 -16.13 4.93
N SER A 13 -23.99 -15.17 4.06
CA SER A 13 -22.91 -14.38 3.47
C SER A 13 -22.58 -13.30 4.48
N ASP A 14 -21.79 -13.70 5.47
CA ASP A 14 -20.93 -12.81 6.23
C ASP A 14 -19.93 -12.21 5.24
N ALA A 15 -20.41 -11.26 4.43
CA ALA A 15 -19.56 -10.27 3.83
C ALA A 15 -19.08 -9.43 5.00
N GLY A 16 -18.01 -9.89 5.65
CA GLY A 16 -17.25 -9.07 6.57
C GLY A 16 -17.10 -7.67 5.95
N PRO A 17 -17.25 -6.61 6.75
CA PRO A 17 -17.34 -5.25 6.24
C PRO A 17 -16.18 -5.00 5.27
N PRO A 18 -16.38 -4.29 4.13
CA PRO A 18 -15.29 -3.97 3.24
C PRO A 18 -14.22 -3.26 4.05
N VAL A 19 -13.10 -3.93 4.33
CA VAL A 19 -11.94 -3.42 5.07
C VAL A 19 -11.19 -2.33 4.27
N SER A 20 -11.88 -1.62 3.38
CA SER A 20 -11.33 -0.62 2.46
C SER A 20 -11.73 0.82 2.76
N ASP A 21 -12.62 1.11 3.72
CA ASP A 21 -13.10 2.49 3.97
C ASP A 21 -12.54 3.16 5.24
N ARG A 22 -11.71 2.47 6.03
CA ARG A 22 -10.82 3.19 6.94
C ARG A 22 -9.74 3.83 6.08
N ALA A 23 -9.86 5.14 5.86
CA ALA A 23 -8.81 5.98 5.30
C ALA A 23 -7.46 5.49 5.81
N ASP A 24 -6.68 4.85 4.93
CA ASP A 24 -5.44 4.18 5.32
C ASP A 24 -4.46 5.27 5.80
N PRO A 25 -4.24 5.42 7.12
CA PRO A 25 -3.50 6.56 7.64
C PRO A 25 -2.05 6.54 7.15
N TRP A 26 -1.52 5.34 6.87
CA TRP A 26 -0.20 5.14 6.31
C TRP A 26 -0.09 5.64 4.87
N LEU A 27 -1.18 5.64 4.09
CA LEU A 27 -1.16 6.14 2.72
C LEU A 27 -0.90 7.64 2.69
N HIS A 28 -1.62 8.41 3.53
CA HIS A 28 -1.40 9.85 3.61
C HIS A 28 -0.02 10.19 4.18
N GLN A 29 0.41 9.47 5.23
CA GLN A 29 1.73 9.67 5.81
C GLN A 29 2.86 9.35 4.82
N LEU A 30 2.74 8.24 4.08
CA LEU A 30 3.72 7.82 3.08
C LEU A 30 3.75 8.82 1.91
N ALA A 31 2.60 9.25 1.41
CA ALA A 31 2.50 10.26 0.36
C ALA A 31 3.19 11.58 0.77
N ALA A 32 2.90 12.07 1.98
CA ALA A 32 3.55 13.27 2.52
C ALA A 32 5.07 13.12 2.63
N SER A 33 5.54 11.96 3.10
CA SER A 33 6.98 11.73 3.32
C SER A 33 7.76 11.55 2.01
N LEU A 34 7.13 10.92 1.03
CA LEU A 34 7.66 10.78 -0.33
C LEU A 34 7.52 12.07 -1.16
N ALA A 35 6.75 13.06 -0.67
CA ALA A 35 6.37 14.26 -1.41
C ALA A 35 5.71 13.92 -2.76
N VAL A 36 4.76 12.99 -2.73
CA VAL A 36 3.95 12.56 -3.89
C VAL A 36 2.48 12.75 -3.60
N GLU A 37 1.65 12.77 -4.64
CA GLU A 37 0.21 12.82 -4.47
C GLU A 37 -0.33 11.53 -3.85
N SER A 38 -1.20 11.65 -2.83
CA SER A 38 -1.88 10.51 -2.22
C SER A 38 -2.68 9.70 -3.24
N ARG A 39 -3.23 10.36 -4.27
CA ARG A 39 -3.95 9.72 -5.37
C ARG A 39 -3.07 8.77 -6.18
N ALA A 40 -1.83 9.16 -6.49
CA ALA A 40 -0.89 8.31 -7.23
C ALA A 40 -0.53 7.05 -6.43
N LEU A 41 -0.33 7.20 -5.12
CA LEU A 41 -0.04 6.08 -4.22
C LEU A 41 -1.26 5.15 -4.04
N ALA A 42 -2.47 5.72 -3.95
CA ALA A 42 -3.72 4.95 -3.91
C ALA A 42 -3.95 4.17 -5.21
N GLU A 43 -3.69 4.79 -6.36
CA GLU A 43 -3.77 4.16 -7.68
C GLU A 43 -2.76 3.01 -7.79
N PHE A 44 -1.51 3.23 -7.37
CA PHE A 44 -0.49 2.19 -7.33
C PHE A 44 -0.92 0.98 -6.49
N LYS A 45 -1.45 1.23 -5.28
CA LYS A 45 -1.97 0.18 -4.39
C LYS A 45 -3.10 -0.60 -5.04
N ALA A 46 -4.06 0.08 -5.65
CA ALA A 46 -5.20 -0.55 -6.31
C ALA A 46 -4.76 -1.39 -7.52
N LEU A 47 -3.83 -0.89 -8.35
CA LEU A 47 -3.32 -1.63 -9.50
C LEU A 47 -2.52 -2.87 -9.08
N MET A 48 -1.63 -2.76 -8.08
CA MET A 48 -0.93 -3.93 -7.53
C MET A 48 -1.89 -4.98 -6.99
N GLN A 49 -2.94 -4.56 -6.28
CA GLN A 49 -3.96 -5.47 -5.76
C GLN A 49 -4.73 -6.19 -6.89
N ARG A 50 -5.02 -5.49 -7.99
CA ARG A 50 -5.66 -6.09 -9.18
C ARG A 50 -4.77 -7.15 -9.84
N GLU A 51 -3.45 -6.95 -9.83
CA GLU A 51 -2.46 -7.91 -10.31
C GLU A 51 -2.15 -9.04 -9.28
N GLY A 52 -2.88 -9.08 -8.15
CA GLY A 52 -2.77 -10.11 -7.13
C GLY A 52 -1.73 -9.85 -6.04
N PHE A 53 -1.08 -8.68 -6.03
CA PHE A 53 -0.08 -8.30 -5.04
C PHE A 53 -0.69 -7.43 -3.94
N ARG A 54 -0.69 -7.93 -2.70
CA ARG A 54 -1.07 -7.12 -1.53
C ARG A 54 0.13 -6.30 -1.05
N LEU A 55 -0.09 -4.99 -0.95
CA LEU A 55 0.89 -4.05 -0.43
C LEU A 55 0.60 -3.68 1.03
N GLU A 56 1.64 -3.77 1.85
CA GLU A 56 1.63 -3.27 3.23
C GLU A 56 2.18 -1.84 3.25
N MET A 57 1.29 -0.83 3.33
CA MET A 57 1.68 0.60 3.25
C MET A 57 2.67 1.00 4.35
N SER A 58 2.51 0.46 5.56
CA SER A 58 3.43 0.69 6.68
C SER A 58 4.84 0.15 6.38
N ARG A 59 4.96 -1.02 5.75
CA ARG A 59 6.27 -1.58 5.35
C ARG A 59 6.91 -0.80 4.21
N LEU A 60 6.12 -0.32 3.25
CA LEU A 60 6.62 0.60 2.22
C LEU A 60 7.27 1.84 2.82
N PHE A 61 6.81 2.29 3.99
CA PHE A 61 7.39 3.43 4.70
C PHE A 61 8.67 3.07 5.47
N PHE A 62 8.66 2.00 6.27
CA PHE A 62 9.77 1.68 7.18
C PHE A 62 10.87 0.84 6.56
N ASP A 63 10.55 0.01 5.57
CA ASP A 63 11.43 -0.99 4.98
C ASP A 63 11.66 -0.68 3.49
N LEU A 64 12.79 -0.02 3.22
CA LEU A 64 13.17 0.34 1.86
C LEU A 64 13.44 -0.88 0.97
N VAL A 65 13.91 -2.00 1.54
CA VAL A 65 14.13 -3.24 0.77
C VAL A 65 12.79 -3.78 0.31
N TYR A 66 11.78 -3.80 1.19
CA TYR A 66 10.41 -4.13 0.81
C TYR A 66 9.88 -3.16 -0.25
N ALA A 67 10.06 -1.85 -0.07
CA ALA A 67 9.61 -0.84 -1.03
C ALA A 67 10.20 -1.07 -2.42
N TYR A 68 11.52 -1.16 -2.54
CA TYR A 68 12.20 -1.38 -3.81
C TYR A 68 11.81 -2.71 -4.46
N ARG A 69 11.62 -3.78 -3.68
CA ARG A 69 11.11 -5.06 -4.21
C ARG A 69 9.71 -4.90 -4.82
N GLN A 70 8.79 -4.22 -4.15
CA GLN A 70 7.44 -4.02 -4.69
C GLN A 70 7.44 -3.14 -5.95
N LEU A 71 8.29 -2.12 -5.99
CA LEU A 71 8.45 -1.26 -7.16
C LEU A 71 9.05 -2.02 -8.36
N ALA A 72 10.04 -2.89 -8.12
CA ALA A 72 10.61 -3.74 -9.16
C ALA A 72 9.58 -4.72 -9.72
N ILE A 73 8.76 -5.35 -8.86
CA ILE A 73 7.64 -6.21 -9.28
C ILE A 73 6.67 -5.39 -10.13
N ALA A 74 6.22 -4.24 -9.63
CA ALA A 74 5.28 -3.36 -10.33
C ALA A 74 5.78 -2.92 -11.71
N HIS A 75 7.09 -2.64 -11.84
CA HIS A 75 7.72 -2.29 -13.10
C HIS A 75 7.77 -3.46 -14.10
N SER A 76 7.85 -4.69 -13.60
CA SER A 76 7.91 -5.91 -14.41
C SER A 76 6.53 -6.41 -14.87
N LEU A 77 5.46 -6.01 -14.18
CA LEU A 77 4.08 -6.30 -14.59
C LEU A 77 3.80 -5.49 -15.86
N GLY A 78 3.30 -6.15 -16.91
CA GLY A 78 3.09 -5.57 -18.25
C GLY A 78 2.02 -4.46 -18.34
N VAL A 79 1.71 -3.80 -17.23
CA VAL A 79 0.71 -2.73 -17.09
C VAL A 79 1.42 -1.38 -17.21
N PRO A 80 1.25 -0.63 -18.32
CA PRO A 80 2.01 0.60 -18.57
C PRO A 80 1.86 1.64 -17.46
N ARG A 81 0.64 1.81 -16.94
CA ARG A 81 0.35 2.76 -15.85
C ARG A 81 1.08 2.40 -14.57
N LEU A 82 1.14 1.11 -14.24
CA LEU A 82 1.83 0.61 -13.06
C LEU A 82 3.35 0.78 -13.19
N ARG A 83 3.89 0.58 -14.41
CA ARG A 83 5.30 0.83 -14.71
C ARG A 83 5.69 2.30 -14.50
N THR A 84 4.86 3.24 -14.97
CA THR A 84 5.07 4.67 -14.76
C THR A 84 5.03 5.04 -13.28
N LEU A 85 3.99 4.62 -12.56
CA LEU A 85 3.86 4.88 -11.13
C LEU A 85 5.02 4.27 -10.32
N ALA A 86 5.49 3.08 -10.70
CA ALA A 86 6.63 2.44 -10.05
C ALA A 86 7.92 3.26 -10.18
N LEU A 87 8.16 3.88 -11.34
CA LEU A 87 9.33 4.75 -11.55
C LEU A 87 9.23 6.04 -10.74
N GLU A 88 8.07 6.71 -10.77
CA GLU A 88 7.83 7.93 -10.00
C GLU A 88 8.03 7.70 -8.48
N LEU A 89 7.48 6.60 -7.97
CA LEU A 89 7.63 6.21 -6.57
C LEU A 89 9.06 5.78 -6.23
N PHE A 90 9.78 5.15 -7.16
CA PHE A 90 11.18 4.78 -6.97
C PHE A 90 12.07 6.00 -6.75
N GLU A 91 11.92 7.03 -7.59
CA GLU A 91 12.65 8.29 -7.44
C GLU A 91 12.30 8.98 -6.11
N ALA A 92 11.03 8.96 -5.71
CA ALA A 92 10.60 9.50 -4.43
C ALA A 92 11.22 8.77 -3.24
N CYS A 93 11.29 7.43 -3.30
CA CYS A 93 11.95 6.60 -2.28
C CYS A 93 13.46 6.91 -2.20
N GLN A 94 14.14 7.09 -3.33
CA GLN A 94 15.56 7.48 -3.35
C GLN A 94 15.79 8.84 -2.67
N ARG A 95 14.94 9.84 -2.96
CA ARG A 95 15.03 11.15 -2.30
C ARG A 95 14.79 11.07 -0.79
N LEU A 96 13.86 10.23 -0.36
CA LEU A 96 13.62 10.00 1.07
C LEU A 96 14.81 9.34 1.75
N ASP A 97 15.38 8.30 1.14
CA ASP A 97 16.54 7.58 1.67
C ASP A 97 17.78 8.49 1.77
N GLN A 98 18.05 9.29 0.74
CA GLN A 98 19.14 10.27 0.79
C GLN A 98 18.96 11.26 1.95
N ARG A 99 17.75 11.84 2.12
CA ARG A 99 17.46 12.75 3.23
C ARG A 99 17.67 12.09 4.61
N ARG A 100 17.30 10.81 4.75
CA ARG A 100 17.51 10.06 6.00
C ARG A 100 19.00 9.85 6.29
N ARG A 101 19.80 9.58 5.26
CA ARG A 101 21.26 9.44 5.38
C ARG A 101 21.92 10.77 5.76
N ASP A 102 21.58 11.86 5.09
CA ASP A 102 22.12 13.20 5.38
C ASP A 102 21.84 13.63 6.83
N LEU A 103 20.64 13.34 7.35
CA LEU A 103 20.27 13.62 8.73
C LEU A 103 21.05 12.77 9.73
N SER A 104 21.29 11.49 9.40
CA SER A 104 22.10 10.60 10.23
C SER A 104 23.55 11.09 10.32
N GLU A 105 24.14 11.53 9.21
CA GLU A 105 25.51 12.04 9.17
C GLU A 105 25.66 13.33 9.99
N ARG A 106 24.68 14.24 9.90
CA ARG A 106 24.66 15.48 10.70
C ARG A 106 24.53 15.22 12.20
N SER A 107 23.79 14.20 12.59
CA SER A 107 23.59 13.84 14.00
C SER A 107 24.83 13.20 14.64
N VAL A 108 25.77 12.67 13.86
CA VAL A 108 27.02 12.05 14.36
C VAL A 108 28.14 13.09 14.46
N ALA A 109 28.01 14.24 13.81
CA ALA A 109 29.00 15.31 13.82
C ALA A 109 28.89 16.27 15.03
N HIS A 110 27.91 16.07 15.91
CA HIS A 110 27.65 16.85 17.13
C HIS A 110 27.78 15.99 18.38
#